data_AF-A0A7S3W8X5-F1
#
_entry.id   AF-A0A7S3W8X5-F1
#
_cell.length_a   1.000
_cell.length_b   1.000
_cell.length_c   1.000
_cell.angle_alpha   90.00
_cell.angle_beta   90.00
_cell.angle_gamma   90.00
#
_symmetry.space_group_name_H-M   'P 1'
#
loop_
_entity.id
_entity.type
_entity.pdbx_description
1 polymer ?
#
loop_
_entity_poly.entity_id
_entity_poly.type
_entity_poly.pdbx_seq_one_letter_code
_entity_poly.pdbx_strand_id
1 'polypeptide(L)'
;PGGSAADLLSSLAQHSPQDPQAEAVVKAMLPIIKRAMGSSNKAVVQASLDSVRRIERMFGQEAIDLHVESIADALQKQMDSPGGDARAALVLSTLTQLCSEDTAASLRRRFPKCDGAAQQ
;
A
#
# COMPACT_ATOMS: atom_id res chain seq x y z
N PRO A 1 21.79 -17.31 -13.50
CA PRO A 1 20.82 -16.23 -13.81
C PRO A 1 19.46 -16.80 -14.22
N GLY A 2 18.46 -16.71 -13.34
CA GLY A 2 17.11 -17.21 -13.60
C GLY A 2 16.28 -17.37 -12.33
N GLY A 3 16.25 -16.36 -11.46
CA GLY A 3 15.31 -16.34 -10.34
C GLY A 3 13.95 -15.88 -10.88
N SER A 4 13.04 -16.82 -11.09
CA SER A 4 11.68 -16.52 -11.52
C SER A 4 10.95 -15.78 -10.40
N ALA A 5 10.01 -14.90 -10.74
CA ALA A 5 9.15 -14.22 -9.76
C ALA A 5 8.44 -15.22 -8.81
N ALA A 6 8.31 -16.48 -9.21
CA ALA A 6 7.80 -17.58 -8.39
C ALA A 6 8.69 -17.94 -7.19
N ASP A 7 10.02 -17.82 -7.29
CA ASP A 7 10.94 -18.17 -6.19
C ASP A 7 10.94 -17.12 -5.07
N LEU A 8 10.72 -15.86 -5.43
CA LEU A 8 10.55 -14.77 -4.46
C LEU A 8 9.24 -14.89 -3.68
N LEU A 9 8.19 -15.46 -4.30
CA LEU A 9 6.91 -15.72 -3.66
C LEU A 9 7.01 -16.87 -2.63
N SER A 10 7.81 -17.90 -2.93
CA SER A 10 7.99 -19.06 -2.04
C SER A 10 8.77 -18.73 -0.76
N SER A 11 9.76 -17.83 -0.82
CA SER A 11 10.58 -17.49 0.37
C SER A 11 9.88 -16.56 1.38
N LEU A 12 8.73 -15.98 1.02
CA LEU A 12 7.98 -15.09 1.90
C LEU A 12 7.04 -15.84 2.84
N ALA A 13 6.80 -17.14 2.66
CA ALA A 13 5.78 -17.91 3.39
C ALA A 13 6.13 -18.31 4.84
N GLN A 14 7.24 -17.84 5.42
CA GLN A 14 7.79 -18.41 6.67
C GLN A 14 7.67 -17.57 7.97
N HIS A 15 6.80 -16.56 8.08
CA HIS A 15 6.69 -15.81 9.35
C HIS A 15 5.25 -15.61 9.86
N SER A 16 4.94 -16.33 10.95
CA SER A 16 3.87 -16.10 11.95
C SER A 16 2.46 -16.67 11.69
N PRO A 17 1.81 -17.26 12.72
CA PRO A 17 0.42 -17.71 12.67
C PRO A 17 -0.51 -16.55 13.02
N GLN A 18 -0.68 -15.61 12.11
CA GLN A 18 -1.84 -14.71 12.08
C GLN A 18 -2.44 -14.88 10.70
N ASP A 19 -3.73 -15.17 10.66
CA ASP A 19 -4.58 -15.45 9.49
C ASP A 19 -3.81 -15.46 8.15
N PRO A 20 -3.53 -16.64 7.55
CA PRO A 20 -2.70 -16.75 6.36
C PRO A 20 -3.21 -15.90 5.19
N GLN A 21 -4.49 -15.53 5.19
CA GLN A 21 -5.08 -14.62 4.21
C GLN A 21 -4.71 -13.15 4.48
N ALA A 22 -4.59 -12.75 5.75
CA ALA A 22 -4.25 -11.39 6.16
C ALA A 22 -2.75 -11.08 5.91
N GLU A 23 -1.86 -12.02 6.24
CA GLU A 23 -0.42 -11.86 5.94
C GLU A 23 -0.16 -11.78 4.41
N ALA A 24 -0.98 -12.46 3.62
CA ALA A 24 -0.92 -12.40 2.16
C ALA A 24 -1.25 -11.00 1.60
N VAL A 25 -2.17 -10.26 2.23
CA VAL A 25 -2.50 -8.87 1.83
C VAL A 25 -1.30 -7.96 1.99
N VAL A 26 -0.60 -8.03 3.13
CA VAL A 26 0.60 -7.22 3.37
C VAL A 26 1.70 -7.57 2.37
N LYS A 27 1.94 -8.87 2.14
CA LYS A 27 2.93 -9.36 1.17
C LYS A 27 2.60 -8.92 -0.26
N ALA A 28 1.33 -8.82 -0.62
CA ALA A 28 0.90 -8.36 -1.94
C ALA A 28 0.95 -6.83 -2.08
N MET A 29 0.46 -6.08 -1.08
CA MET A 29 0.34 -4.62 -1.17
C MET A 29 1.65 -3.87 -0.97
N LEU A 30 2.50 -4.30 -0.04
CA LEU A 30 3.72 -3.56 0.30
C LEU A 30 4.67 -3.37 -0.89
N PRO A 31 5.00 -4.39 -1.70
CA PRO A 31 5.86 -4.22 -2.87
C PRO A 31 5.26 -3.25 -3.90
N ILE A 32 3.93 -3.26 -4.06
CA ILE A 32 3.20 -2.42 -5.00
C ILE A 32 3.22 -0.96 -4.53
N ILE A 33 2.99 -0.72 -3.24
CA ILE A 33 3.06 0.62 -2.64
C ILE A 33 4.50 1.16 -2.71
N LYS A 34 5.51 0.34 -2.40
CA LYS A 34 6.92 0.73 -2.57
C LYS A 34 7.23 1.08 -4.03
N ARG A 35 6.72 0.31 -4.98
CA ARG A 35 6.88 0.59 -6.42
C ARG A 35 6.21 1.91 -6.82
N ALA A 36 5.01 2.19 -6.33
CA ALA A 36 4.33 3.46 -6.55
C ALA A 36 5.14 4.63 -5.97
N MET A 37 5.65 4.48 -4.74
CA MET A 37 6.41 5.52 -4.03
C MET A 37 7.80 5.79 -4.63
N GLY A 38 8.45 4.76 -5.18
CA GLY A 38 9.78 4.86 -5.78
C GLY A 38 9.80 5.26 -7.25
N SER A 39 8.66 5.28 -7.94
CA SER A 39 8.61 5.57 -9.37
C SER A 39 8.26 7.02 -9.66
N SER A 40 9.03 7.66 -10.55
CA SER A 40 8.68 8.96 -11.17
C SER A 40 7.75 8.80 -12.39
N ASN A 41 7.52 7.57 -12.86
CA ASN A 41 6.68 7.30 -14.02
C ASN A 41 5.20 7.21 -13.61
N LYS A 42 4.39 8.17 -14.07
CA LYS A 42 2.95 8.24 -13.79
C LYS A 42 2.20 6.95 -14.17
N ALA A 43 2.56 6.28 -15.26
CA ALA A 43 1.92 5.02 -15.67
C ALA A 43 2.21 3.88 -14.68
N VAL A 44 3.41 3.85 -14.10
CA VAL A 44 3.78 2.85 -13.08
C VAL A 44 3.05 3.14 -11.77
N VAL A 45 2.93 4.41 -11.38
CA VAL A 45 2.16 4.81 -10.20
C VAL A 45 0.70 4.38 -10.37
N GLN A 46 0.07 4.73 -11.50
CA GLN A 46 -1.32 4.36 -11.77
C GLN A 46 -1.55 2.85 -11.79
N ALA A 47 -0.70 2.10 -12.49
CA ALA A 47 -0.79 0.63 -12.52
C ALA A 47 -0.63 -0.01 -11.13
N SER A 48 0.17 0.62 -10.27
CA SER A 48 0.33 0.18 -8.87
C SER A 48 -0.92 0.45 -8.05
N LEU A 49 -1.54 1.63 -8.19
CA LEU A 49 -2.81 1.95 -7.53
C LEU A 49 -3.95 1.04 -8.00
N ASP A 50 -4.01 0.73 -9.30
CA ASP A 50 -5.00 -0.21 -9.85
C ASP A 50 -4.78 -1.64 -9.36
N SER A 51 -3.54 -2.01 -9.04
CA SER A 51 -3.22 -3.31 -8.44
C SER A 51 -3.63 -3.35 -6.97
N VAL A 52 -3.49 -2.25 -6.22
CA VAL A 52 -4.02 -2.12 -4.85
C VAL A 52 -5.54 -2.30 -4.83
N ARG A 53 -6.27 -1.66 -5.76
CA ARG A 53 -7.73 -1.86 -5.91
C ARG A 53 -8.11 -3.31 -6.24
N ARG A 54 -7.29 -4.01 -7.01
CA ARG A 54 -7.52 -5.43 -7.31
C ARG A 54 -7.30 -6.31 -6.09
N ILE A 55 -6.31 -6.01 -5.26
CA ILE A 55 -6.08 -6.73 -4.00
C ILE A 55 -7.26 -6.51 -3.06
N GLU A 56 -7.77 -5.29 -2.93
CA GLU A 56 -8.99 -5.03 -2.16
C GLU A 56 -10.14 -5.94 -2.60
N ARG A 57 -10.43 -6.04 -3.90
CA ARG A 57 -11.49 -6.92 -4.40
C ARG A 57 -11.25 -8.41 -4.14
N MET A 58 -10.00 -8.84 -3.99
CA MET A 58 -9.64 -10.25 -3.76
C MET A 58 -9.71 -10.63 -2.28
N PHE A 59 -9.35 -9.72 -1.40
CA PHE A 59 -9.19 -10.01 0.04
C PHE A 59 -10.24 -9.31 0.92
N GLY A 60 -10.97 -8.34 0.36
CA GLY A 60 -11.95 -7.54 1.05
C GLY A 60 -11.36 -6.34 1.80
N GLN A 61 -12.23 -5.41 2.13
CA GLN A 61 -11.93 -4.20 2.91
C GLN A 61 -11.35 -4.52 4.30
N GLU A 62 -11.93 -5.49 5.02
CA GLU A 62 -11.48 -5.86 6.38
C GLU A 62 -10.01 -6.26 6.42
N ALA A 63 -9.52 -6.94 5.39
CA ALA A 63 -8.12 -7.37 5.34
C ALA A 63 -7.16 -6.19 5.12
N ILE A 64 -7.61 -5.11 4.48
CA ILE A 64 -6.85 -3.85 4.38
C ILE A 64 -6.87 -3.14 5.72
N ASP A 65 -8.02 -3.06 6.38
CA ASP A 65 -8.19 -2.42 7.68
C ASP A 65 -7.27 -3.04 8.74
N LEU A 66 -7.21 -4.37 8.80
CA LEU A 66 -6.37 -5.12 9.74
C LEU A 66 -4.87 -4.80 9.62
N HIS A 67 -4.45 -4.31 8.46
CA HIS A 67 -3.05 -4.11 8.11
C HIS A 67 -2.70 -2.68 7.70
N VAL A 68 -3.65 -1.76 7.90
CA VAL A 68 -3.47 -0.36 7.56
C VAL A 68 -2.26 0.25 8.28
N GLU A 69 -1.96 -0.18 9.51
CA GLU A 69 -0.82 0.34 10.26
C GLU A 69 0.51 -0.05 9.62
N SER A 70 0.68 -1.31 9.22
CA SER A 70 1.88 -1.78 8.51
C SER A 70 2.07 -1.05 7.17
N ILE A 71 0.97 -0.77 6.47
CA ILE A 71 0.99 -0.02 5.22
C ILE A 71 1.36 1.45 5.47
N ALA A 72 0.78 2.07 6.50
CA ALA A 72 1.07 3.43 6.92
C ALA A 72 2.55 3.60 7.33
N ASP A 73 3.10 2.67 8.11
CA ASP A 73 4.52 2.68 8.49
C ASP A 73 5.44 2.63 7.27
N ALA A 74 5.10 1.79 6.29
CA ALA A 74 5.86 1.69 5.05
C ALA A 74 5.78 2.97 4.22
N LEU A 75 4.61 3.61 4.15
CA LEU A 75 4.43 4.90 3.50
C LEU A 75 5.29 5.98 4.16
N GLN A 76 5.23 6.07 5.49
CA GLN A 76 5.96 7.08 6.26
C GLN A 76 7.47 6.98 6.02
N LYS A 77 8.03 5.77 5.98
CA LYS A 77 9.46 5.53 5.65
C LYS A 77 9.85 5.94 4.23
N GLN A 78 8.89 6.04 3.32
CA GLN A 78 9.16 6.40 1.92
C GLN A 78 8.94 7.88 1.62
N MET A 79 8.24 8.61 2.50
CA MET A 79 7.97 10.05 2.35
C MET A 79 9.23 10.90 2.38
N ASP A 80 10.29 10.46 3.08
CA ASP A 80 11.59 11.15 3.13
C ASP A 80 12.33 11.18 1.77
N SER A 81 11.78 10.52 0.75
CA SER A 81 12.35 10.48 -0.61
C SER A 81 11.92 11.71 -1.43
N PRO A 82 12.75 12.20 -2.38
CA PRO A 82 12.38 13.32 -3.25
C PRO A 82 11.07 13.09 -4.02
N GLY A 83 10.06 13.95 -3.82
CA GLY A 83 8.72 13.80 -4.41
C GLY A 83 7.85 12.73 -3.72
N GLY A 84 8.27 12.25 -2.56
CA GLY A 84 7.55 11.28 -1.73
C GLY A 84 6.18 11.80 -1.30
N ASP A 85 6.06 13.09 -0.95
CA ASP A 85 4.80 13.68 -0.47
C ASP A 85 3.65 13.59 -1.48
N ALA A 86 3.89 13.94 -2.75
CA ALA A 86 2.87 13.90 -3.80
C ALA A 86 2.43 12.45 -4.11
N ARG A 87 3.38 11.51 -4.09
CA ARG A 87 3.08 10.08 -4.31
C ARG A 87 2.39 9.45 -3.10
N ALA A 88 2.80 9.84 -1.89
CA ALA A 88 2.14 9.45 -0.66
C ALA A 88 0.69 9.90 -0.66
N ALA A 89 0.39 11.13 -1.10
CA ALA A 89 -0.98 11.61 -1.22
C ALA A 89 -1.84 10.75 -2.15
N LEU A 90 -1.32 10.33 -3.31
CA LEU A 90 -2.04 9.44 -4.24
C LEU A 90 -2.31 8.06 -3.65
N VAL A 91 -1.31 7.48 -2.97
CA VAL A 91 -1.47 6.18 -2.31
C VAL A 91 -2.44 6.30 -1.13
N LEU A 92 -2.34 7.35 -0.32
CA LEU A 92 -3.21 7.58 0.83
C LEU A 92 -4.66 7.82 0.39
N SER A 93 -4.87 8.60 -0.66
CA SER A 93 -6.20 8.80 -1.27
C SER A 93 -6.79 7.48 -1.75
N THR A 94 -5.98 6.60 -2.34
CA THR A 94 -6.44 5.28 -2.77
C THR A 94 -6.78 4.39 -1.56
N LEU A 95 -5.95 4.37 -0.52
CA LEU A 95 -6.20 3.57 0.68
C LEU A 95 -7.45 4.03 1.42
N THR A 96 -7.64 5.34 1.60
CA THR A 96 -8.82 5.92 2.28
C THR A 96 -10.15 5.65 1.55
N GLN A 97 -10.11 5.31 0.27
CA GLN A 97 -11.30 4.89 -0.50
C GLN A 97 -11.59 3.38 -0.39
N LEU A 98 -10.60 2.60 0.05
CA LEU A 98 -10.65 1.14 0.07
C LEU A 98 -10.78 0.55 1.48
N CYS A 99 -10.49 1.34 2.51
CA CYS A 99 -10.59 0.98 3.92
C CYS A 99 -11.91 1.46 4.53
N SER A 100 -12.25 1.04 5.74
CA SER A 100 -13.43 1.55 6.47
C SER A 100 -13.27 3.03 6.84
N GLU A 101 -14.38 3.70 7.16
CA GLU A 101 -14.37 5.12 7.51
C GLU A 101 -13.49 5.41 8.75
N ASP A 102 -13.51 4.52 9.74
CA ASP A 102 -12.67 4.60 10.93
C ASP A 102 -11.19 4.51 10.58
N THR A 103 -10.83 3.56 9.72
CA THR A 103 -9.47 3.39 9.22
C THR A 103 -9.02 4.59 8.38
N ALA A 104 -9.90 5.09 7.51
CA ALA A 104 -9.64 6.27 6.70
C ALA A 104 -9.41 7.50 7.58
N ALA A 105 -10.23 7.70 8.61
CA ALA A 105 -10.06 8.77 9.60
C ALA A 105 -8.74 8.63 10.38
N SER A 106 -8.33 7.41 10.72
CA SER A 106 -7.02 7.13 11.33
C SER A 106 -5.87 7.55 10.40
N LEU A 107 -5.93 7.16 9.12
CA LEU A 107 -4.95 7.54 8.11
C LEU A 107 -4.86 9.06 7.91
N ARG A 108 -6.00 9.76 7.81
CA ARG A 108 -6.02 11.23 7.66
C ARG A 108 -5.40 11.95 8.84
N ARG A 109 -5.70 11.49 10.07
CA ARG A 109 -5.07 12.03 11.30
C ARG A 109 -3.56 11.80 11.31
N ARG A 110 -3.10 10.67 10.80
CA ARG A 110 -1.68 10.29 10.77
C ARG A 110 -0.89 11.01 9.66
N PHE A 111 -1.51 11.30 8.53
CA PHE A 111 -0.89 11.97 7.38
C PHE A 111 -1.63 13.26 6.99
N PRO A 112 -1.71 14.26 7.89
CA PRO A 112 -2.52 15.48 7.68
C PRO A 112 -2.04 16.32 6.49
N LYS A 113 -0.76 16.20 6.11
CA LYS A 113 -0.18 16.92 4.97
C LYS A 113 -0.58 16.34 3.61
N CYS A 114 -1.03 15.08 3.57
CA CYS A 114 -1.37 14.37 2.34
C CYS A 114 -2.85 14.48 1.97
N ASP A 115 -3.71 14.88 2.91
CA ASP A 115 -5.17 15.01 2.72
C ASP A 115 -5.56 16.24 1.86
N GLY A 116 -4.61 17.16 1.62
CA GLY A 116 -4.82 18.41 0.86
C GLY A 116 -4.22 18.46 -0.55
N ALA A 117 -3.49 17.42 -1.00
CA ALA A 117 -2.75 17.48 -2.27
C ALA A 117 -3.52 16.97 -3.50
N ALA A 118 -4.76 16.51 -3.34
CA ALA A 118 -5.61 16.08 -4.45
C ALA A 118 -6.28 17.24 -5.23
N GLN A 119 -5.94 18.49 -4.91
CA GLN A 119 -6.50 19.69 -5.55
C GLN A 119 -5.38 20.63 -6.07
N GLN A 120 -4.48 20.16 -6.94
CA GLN A 120 -3.75 21.04 -7.87
C GLN A 120 -3.51 20.33 -9.20
#